data_AF-A0A1Q9AY11-F1
#
_entry.id   AF-A0A1Q9AY11-F1
#
_cell.length_a   1.000
_cell.length_b   1.000
_cell.length_c   1.000
_cell.angle_alpha   90.00
_cell.angle_beta   90.00
_cell.angle_gamma   90.00
#
_symmetry.space_group_name_H-M   'P 1'
#
loop_
_entity.id
_entity.type
_entity.pdbx_description
1 polymer ?
#
loop_
_entity_poly.entity_id
_entity_poly.type
_entity_poly.pdbx_seq_one_letter_code
_entity_poly.pdbx_strand_id
1 'polypeptide(L)'
;MYPVQELLTEGVTLHYVLMSQSFRRRFAGMAVGKRRDLTVVSPIAQGMIGRMALNLAFSFEGKPAPNGMVQQVIERELLGVSDEDAFATLKRATPEGSAAVTALVDRITAALSETFEIVSTVKPPGPNPMTTHGEPRKADLLPNGWMPCHQISLDDAPRMRWTRTWADGDDFIGFDGAMTIGRIFRIEALEEPAKWLWLLAHPPAQIKLEHPSCGWELTARQAAVRVEYCYRKILLSIHADTHDTMRKGRQW
;
A
#
# COMPACT_ATOMS: atom_id res chain seq x y z
N MET A 1 19.46 3.64 -6.61
CA MET A 1 18.68 4.47 -5.66
C MET A 1 17.44 4.89 -6.41
N TYR A 2 16.24 4.61 -5.89
CA TYR A 2 15.00 5.01 -6.57
C TYR A 2 14.88 6.54 -6.55
N PRO A 3 14.49 7.19 -7.66
CA PRO A 3 14.28 8.64 -7.69
C PRO A 3 13.23 9.07 -6.66
N VAL A 4 13.54 10.09 -5.85
CA VAL A 4 12.65 10.60 -4.80
C VAL A 4 11.29 11.01 -5.36
N GLN A 5 11.28 11.67 -6.53
CA GLN A 5 10.05 12.10 -7.18
C GLN A 5 9.14 10.92 -7.56
N GLU A 6 9.72 9.79 -7.98
CA GLU A 6 8.95 8.58 -8.33
C GLU A 6 8.30 7.96 -7.10
N LEU A 7 9.06 7.83 -6.01
CA LEU A 7 8.55 7.31 -4.74
C LEU A 7 7.45 8.21 -4.16
N LEU A 8 7.54 9.52 -4.36
CA LEU A 8 6.55 10.50 -3.94
C LEU A 8 5.25 10.35 -4.72
N THR A 9 5.34 10.37 -6.05
CA THR A 9 4.21 10.17 -6.98
C THR A 9 3.53 8.84 -6.72
N GLU A 10 4.30 7.79 -6.49
CA GLU A 10 3.80 6.47 -6.18
C GLU A 10 3.06 6.43 -4.84
N GLY A 11 3.64 6.99 -3.77
CA GLY A 11 3.02 6.98 -2.45
C GLY A 11 1.63 7.60 -2.45
N VAL A 12 1.48 8.74 -3.15
CA VAL A 12 0.20 9.43 -3.33
C VAL A 12 -0.75 8.62 -4.22
N THR A 13 -0.25 8.15 -5.37
CA THR A 13 -1.04 7.38 -6.36
C THR A 13 -1.58 6.10 -5.73
N LEU A 14 -0.71 5.27 -5.15
CA LEU A 14 -1.09 3.98 -4.55
C LEU A 14 -2.11 4.17 -3.44
N HIS A 15 -1.91 5.16 -2.55
CA HIS A 15 -2.89 5.41 -1.51
C HIS A 15 -4.26 5.72 -2.13
N TYR A 16 -4.32 6.67 -3.07
CA TYR A 16 -5.57 7.06 -3.74
C TYR A 16 -6.24 5.89 -4.49
N VAL A 17 -5.43 5.06 -5.15
CA VAL A 17 -5.88 3.89 -5.93
C VAL A 17 -6.46 2.80 -5.06
N LEU A 18 -5.88 2.60 -3.88
CA LEU A 18 -6.23 1.49 -3.02
C LEU A 18 -7.23 1.87 -1.93
N MET A 19 -7.52 3.16 -1.76
CA MET A 19 -8.66 3.63 -0.98
C MET A 19 -9.96 2.92 -1.37
N SER A 20 -10.82 2.68 -0.37
CA SER A 20 -12.13 2.07 -0.63
C SER A 20 -12.99 2.94 -1.54
N GLN A 21 -13.90 2.30 -2.29
CA GLN A 21 -14.81 3.02 -3.16
C GLN A 21 -15.72 3.98 -2.39
N SER A 22 -16.09 3.66 -1.14
CA SER A 22 -16.89 4.54 -0.29
C SER A 22 -16.11 5.81 0.10
N PHE A 23 -14.84 5.69 0.47
CA PHE A 23 -13.99 6.84 0.82
C PHE A 23 -13.77 7.77 -0.37
N ARG A 24 -13.50 7.19 -1.55
CA ARG A 24 -13.37 7.97 -2.79
C ARG A 24 -14.66 8.70 -3.15
N ARG A 25 -15.82 8.05 -3.05
CA ARG A 25 -17.12 8.70 -3.32
C ARG A 25 -17.41 9.83 -2.35
N ARG A 26 -17.02 9.70 -1.08
CA ARG A 26 -17.13 10.78 -0.09
C ARG A 26 -16.24 11.96 -0.46
N PHE A 27 -14.99 11.72 -0.87
CA PHE A 27 -14.09 12.78 -1.33
C PHE A 27 -14.53 13.44 -2.64
N ALA A 28 -14.97 12.66 -3.63
CA ALA A 28 -15.27 13.12 -4.98
C ALA A 28 -16.69 13.64 -5.17
N GLY A 29 -17.61 13.34 -4.25
CA GLY A 29 -19.04 13.67 -4.42
C GLY A 29 -19.74 12.78 -5.46
N MET A 30 -20.95 13.15 -5.86
CA MET A 30 -21.72 12.46 -6.90
C MET A 30 -22.25 13.45 -7.95
N ALA A 31 -22.46 12.98 -9.19
CA ALA A 31 -23.01 13.77 -10.29
C ALA A 31 -24.39 14.41 -9.97
N VAL A 32 -25.19 13.78 -9.10
CA VAL A 32 -26.54 14.26 -8.75
C VAL A 32 -26.57 14.62 -7.26
N GLY A 33 -26.37 15.92 -6.97
CA GLY A 33 -26.78 16.57 -5.72
C GLY A 33 -26.02 16.24 -4.43
N LYS A 34 -25.21 15.17 -4.36
CA LYS A 34 -24.35 14.94 -3.19
C LYS A 34 -23.03 15.68 -3.33
N ARG A 35 -22.89 16.74 -2.53
CA ARG A 35 -21.63 17.46 -2.31
C ARG A 35 -20.58 16.55 -1.69
N ARG A 36 -19.32 16.93 -1.89
CA ARG A 36 -18.16 16.29 -1.26
C ARG A 36 -18.27 16.36 0.26
N ASP A 37 -17.82 15.30 0.90
CA ASP A 37 -17.67 15.25 2.35
C ASP A 37 -16.23 15.61 2.71
N LEU A 38 -15.98 16.87 3.04
CA LEU A 38 -14.63 17.36 3.32
C LEU A 38 -14.06 16.79 4.62
N THR A 39 -14.88 16.17 5.48
CA THR A 39 -14.40 15.51 6.71
C THR A 39 -13.48 14.32 6.41
N VAL A 40 -13.53 13.76 5.20
CA VAL A 40 -12.65 12.66 4.80
C VAL A 40 -11.26 13.11 4.34
N VAL A 41 -11.04 14.41 4.11
CA VAL A 41 -9.75 14.91 3.60
C VAL A 41 -8.61 14.62 4.56
N SER A 42 -8.81 14.89 5.86
CA SER A 42 -7.76 14.68 6.86
C SER A 42 -7.34 13.20 6.99
N PRO A 43 -8.27 12.24 7.10
CA PRO A 43 -7.92 10.82 7.03
C PRO A 43 -7.21 10.37 5.73
N ILE A 44 -7.57 10.96 4.58
CA ILE A 44 -6.89 10.67 3.30
C ILE A 44 -5.44 11.14 3.36
N ALA A 45 -5.22 12.39 3.77
CA ALA A 45 -3.88 12.97 3.88
C ALA A 45 -3.00 12.18 4.86
N GLN A 46 -3.55 11.81 6.01
CA GLN A 46 -2.86 10.97 6.99
C GLN A 46 -2.47 9.61 6.39
N GLY A 47 -3.36 8.98 5.62
CA GLY A 47 -3.10 7.71 4.95
C GLY A 47 -2.03 7.80 3.85
N MET A 48 -2.03 8.88 3.08
CA MET A 48 -0.98 9.17 2.09
C MET A 48 0.39 9.27 2.75
N ILE A 49 0.49 9.96 3.89
CA ILE A 49 1.75 10.13 4.62
C ILE A 49 2.22 8.84 5.25
N GLY A 50 1.31 8.07 5.86
CA GLY A 50 1.65 6.76 6.40
C GLY A 50 2.33 5.87 5.35
N ARG A 51 1.86 5.93 4.11
CA ARG A 51 2.45 5.21 2.98
C ARG A 51 3.80 5.80 2.53
N MET A 52 3.88 7.12 2.38
CA MET A 52 5.14 7.77 1.96
C MET A 52 6.26 7.59 2.98
N ALA A 53 5.94 7.67 4.28
CA ALA A 53 6.89 7.53 5.39
C ALA A 53 7.56 6.14 5.45
N LEU A 54 7.05 5.13 4.72
CA LEU A 54 7.71 3.83 4.59
C LEU A 54 9.03 3.92 3.83
N ASN A 55 9.11 4.83 2.85
CA ASN A 55 10.19 4.90 1.87
C ASN A 55 10.82 6.29 1.74
N LEU A 56 10.23 7.30 2.38
CA LEU A 56 10.63 8.70 2.31
C LEU A 56 10.79 9.29 3.71
N ALA A 57 11.78 10.15 3.88
CA ALA A 57 11.87 11.06 5.00
C ALA A 57 11.77 12.50 4.49
N PHE A 58 11.05 13.32 5.25
CA PHE A 58 10.78 14.72 4.94
C PHE A 58 11.53 15.60 5.94
N SER A 59 12.13 16.68 5.45
CA SER A 59 12.76 17.72 6.25
C SER A 59 12.25 19.09 5.84
N PHE A 60 12.15 19.99 6.81
CA PHE A 60 11.78 21.40 6.63
C PHE A 60 12.84 22.26 7.34
N GLU A 61 13.42 23.21 6.61
CA GLU A 61 14.50 24.08 7.13
C GLU A 61 15.65 23.29 7.81
N GLY A 62 16.05 22.18 7.18
CA GLY A 62 17.14 21.31 7.65
C GLY A 62 16.82 20.45 8.88
N LYS A 63 15.56 20.42 9.35
CA LYS A 63 15.11 19.56 10.47
C LYS A 63 14.08 18.53 10.00
N PRO A 64 14.00 17.34 10.63
CA PRO A 64 12.95 16.36 10.32
C PRO A 64 11.56 16.98 10.44
N ALA A 65 10.78 16.92 9.38
CA ALA A 65 9.44 17.47 9.34
C ALA A 65 8.47 16.52 10.09
N PRO A 66 7.68 17.02 11.06
CA PRO A 66 6.64 16.22 11.68
C PRO A 66 5.58 15.79 10.65
N ASN A 67 5.06 14.57 10.77
CA ASN A 67 4.01 14.07 9.86
C ASN A 67 2.80 15.01 9.77
N GLY A 68 2.44 15.69 10.87
CA GLY A 68 1.34 16.66 10.86
C GLY A 68 1.58 17.87 9.94
N MET A 69 2.83 18.28 9.74
CA MET A 69 3.17 19.37 8.83
C MET A 69 3.06 18.92 7.36
N VAL A 70 3.55 17.72 7.04
CA VAL A 70 3.36 17.10 5.72
C VAL A 70 1.85 16.92 5.44
N GLN A 71 1.07 16.57 6.47
CA GLN A 71 -0.37 16.35 6.37
C GLN A 71 -1.10 17.62 5.97
N GLN A 72 -0.76 18.75 6.59
CA GLN A 72 -1.37 20.04 6.26
C GLN A 72 -1.15 20.44 4.80
N VAL A 73 0.03 20.14 4.22
CA VAL A 73 0.29 20.41 2.80
C VAL A 73 -0.61 19.57 1.91
N ILE A 74 -0.75 18.27 2.20
CA ILE A 74 -1.63 17.39 1.42
C ILE A 74 -3.11 17.78 1.59
N GLU A 75 -3.53 18.09 2.81
CA GLU A 75 -4.91 18.54 3.08
C GLU A 75 -5.24 19.82 2.32
N ARG A 76 -4.33 20.81 2.31
CA ARG A 76 -4.46 22.03 1.51
C ARG A 76 -4.68 21.71 0.04
N GLU A 77 -3.87 20.82 -0.53
CA GLU A 77 -4.00 20.48 -1.95
C GLU A 77 -5.28 19.73 -2.28
N LEU A 78 -5.72 18.81 -1.40
CA LEU A 78 -6.98 18.07 -1.52
C LEU A 78 -8.22 18.97 -1.38
N LEU A 79 -8.17 19.95 -0.48
CA LEU A 79 -9.23 20.95 -0.30
C LEU A 79 -9.30 21.92 -1.48
N GLY A 80 -8.16 22.20 -2.12
CA GLY A 80 -8.08 23.08 -3.30
C GLY A 80 -8.57 22.44 -4.61
N VAL A 81 -8.87 21.15 -4.63
CA VAL A 81 -9.46 20.48 -5.81
C VAL A 81 -10.89 20.96 -6.01
N SER A 82 -11.27 21.30 -7.24
CA SER A 82 -12.65 21.68 -7.55
C SER A 82 -13.61 20.48 -7.42
N ASP A 83 -14.91 20.73 -7.28
CA ASP A 83 -15.91 19.65 -7.24
C ASP A 83 -15.93 18.85 -8.55
N GLU A 84 -15.69 19.52 -9.68
CA GLU A 84 -15.63 18.92 -11.01
C GLU A 84 -14.42 17.97 -11.15
N ASP A 85 -13.23 18.45 -10.78
CA ASP A 85 -12.00 17.66 -10.84
C ASP A 85 -12.05 16.47 -9.88
N ALA A 86 -12.54 16.70 -8.66
CA ALA A 86 -12.72 15.66 -7.67
C ALA A 86 -13.67 14.58 -8.19
N PHE A 87 -14.80 14.97 -8.80
CA PHE A 87 -15.74 14.03 -9.41
C PHE A 87 -15.13 13.26 -10.58
N ALA A 88 -14.32 13.91 -11.43
CA ALA A 88 -13.65 13.27 -12.56
C ALA A 88 -12.77 12.09 -12.13
N THR A 89 -12.14 12.16 -10.95
CA THR A 89 -11.31 11.06 -10.41
C THR A 89 -12.07 9.73 -10.18
N LEU A 90 -13.40 9.74 -10.13
CA LEU A 90 -14.20 8.51 -10.01
C LEU A 90 -14.26 7.71 -11.33
N LYS A 91 -14.01 8.34 -12.48
CA LYS A 91 -14.16 7.75 -13.82
C LYS A 91 -12.93 6.94 -14.27
N ARG A 92 -12.37 6.10 -13.40
CA ARG A 92 -11.07 5.41 -13.61
C ARG A 92 -10.89 4.65 -14.93
N ALA A 93 -11.95 4.07 -15.46
CA ALA A 93 -11.89 3.30 -16.71
C ALA A 93 -11.87 4.19 -17.96
N THR A 94 -11.86 5.52 -17.79
CA THR A 94 -11.86 6.50 -18.87
C THR A 94 -10.54 7.28 -18.87
N PRO A 95 -10.04 7.70 -20.04
CA PRO A 95 -8.87 8.59 -20.14
C PRO A 95 -9.00 9.83 -19.26
N GLU A 96 -10.20 10.42 -19.19
CA GLU A 96 -10.49 11.62 -18.41
C GLU A 96 -10.31 11.38 -16.91
N GLY A 97 -10.79 10.24 -16.40
CA GLY A 97 -10.62 9.90 -14.99
C GLY A 97 -9.18 9.55 -14.63
N SER A 98 -8.43 8.92 -15.54
CA SER A 98 -7.00 8.69 -15.36
C SER A 98 -6.20 10.00 -15.33
N ALA A 99 -6.52 10.92 -16.24
CA ALA A 99 -5.94 12.26 -16.30
C ALA A 99 -6.25 13.07 -15.02
N ALA A 100 -7.49 13.01 -14.52
CA ALA A 100 -7.88 13.68 -13.28
C ALA A 100 -7.12 13.17 -12.05
N VAL A 101 -6.92 11.84 -11.94
CA VAL A 101 -6.10 11.26 -10.86
C VAL A 101 -4.64 11.69 -11.01
N THR A 102 -4.11 11.69 -12.22
CA THR A 102 -2.73 12.13 -12.49
C THR A 102 -2.53 13.59 -12.10
N ALA A 103 -3.44 14.49 -12.51
CA ALA A 103 -3.39 15.90 -12.15
C ALA A 103 -3.46 16.13 -10.63
N LEU A 104 -4.28 15.34 -9.92
CA LEU A 104 -4.34 15.39 -8.46
C LEU A 104 -3.01 14.98 -7.82
N VAL A 105 -2.41 13.88 -8.31
CA VAL A 105 -1.13 13.38 -7.81
C VAL A 105 -0.02 14.40 -8.09
N ASP A 106 0.05 14.93 -9.31
CA ASP A 106 1.06 15.91 -9.72
C ASP A 106 0.97 17.18 -8.87
N ARG A 107 -0.24 17.65 -8.58
CA ARG A 107 -0.47 18.79 -7.69
C ARG A 107 0.07 18.54 -6.28
N ILE A 108 -0.26 17.39 -5.68
CA ILE A 108 0.19 17.05 -4.32
C ILE A 108 1.71 16.88 -4.28
N THR A 109 2.28 16.18 -5.27
CA THR A 109 3.73 15.93 -5.31
C THR A 109 4.53 17.19 -5.56
N ALA A 110 4.08 18.09 -6.44
CA ALA A 110 4.70 19.40 -6.64
C ALA A 110 4.72 20.21 -5.34
N ALA A 111 3.57 20.32 -4.66
CA ALA A 111 3.47 21.05 -3.39
C ALA A 111 4.39 20.48 -2.30
N LEU A 112 4.52 19.16 -2.22
CA LEU A 112 5.42 18.50 -1.27
C LEU A 112 6.88 18.76 -1.60
N SER A 113 7.28 18.64 -2.87
CA SER A 113 8.66 18.89 -3.32
C SER A 113 9.06 20.37 -3.23
N GLU A 114 8.12 21.30 -3.32
CA GLU A 114 8.36 22.73 -3.10
C GLU A 114 8.51 23.08 -1.61
N THR A 115 7.83 22.34 -0.73
CA THR A 115 7.80 22.64 0.70
C THR A 115 8.90 21.93 1.49
N PHE A 116 9.25 20.71 1.10
CA PHE A 116 10.12 19.83 1.88
C PHE A 116 11.37 19.42 1.12
N GLU A 117 12.45 19.25 1.86
CA GLU A 117 13.57 18.42 1.43
C GLU A 117 13.17 16.96 1.62
N ILE A 118 13.18 16.17 0.55
CA ILE A 118 12.72 14.78 0.57
C ILE A 118 13.88 13.86 0.22
N VAL A 119 14.10 12.83 1.05
CA VAL A 119 15.13 11.82 0.81
C VAL A 119 14.53 10.42 0.84
N SER A 120 15.04 9.55 -0.03
CA SER A 120 14.66 8.13 -0.01
C SER A 120 15.31 7.43 1.17
N THR A 121 14.50 6.72 1.96
CA THR A 121 14.96 5.82 3.03
C THR A 121 15.12 4.38 2.55
N VAL A 122 14.78 4.12 1.28
CA VAL A 122 14.91 2.81 0.63
C VAL A 122 16.39 2.51 0.47
N LYS A 123 16.91 1.61 1.33
CA LYS A 123 18.19 0.95 1.03
C LYS A 123 18.03 0.23 -0.31
N PRO A 124 19.02 0.31 -1.23
CA PRO A 124 18.97 -0.48 -2.45
C PRO A 124 18.71 -1.94 -2.06
N PRO A 125 17.89 -2.68 -2.82
CA PRO A 125 17.76 -4.10 -2.58
C PRO A 125 19.18 -4.67 -2.53
N GLY A 126 19.55 -5.28 -1.41
CA GLY A 126 20.76 -6.10 -1.37
C GLY A 126 20.69 -7.09 -2.53
N PRO A 127 21.84 -7.54 -3.07
CA PRO A 127 21.86 -8.42 -4.22
C PRO A 127 20.83 -9.53 -4.04
N ASN A 128 19.78 -9.48 -4.87
CA ASN A 128 18.73 -10.47 -4.85
C ASN A 128 19.40 -11.76 -5.33
N PRO A 129 19.48 -12.84 -4.54
CA PRO A 129 20.14 -14.07 -4.99
C PRO A 129 19.34 -14.82 -6.08
N MET A 130 18.38 -14.17 -6.75
CA MET A 130 17.50 -14.75 -7.76
C MET A 130 17.62 -14.01 -9.08
N THR A 131 18.75 -14.17 -9.75
CA THR A 131 18.81 -14.13 -11.21
C THR A 131 19.78 -15.19 -11.72
N THR A 132 19.67 -16.43 -11.25
CA THR A 132 20.29 -17.59 -11.92
C THR A 132 19.69 -18.92 -11.42
N HIS A 133 19.05 -19.65 -12.35
CA HIS A 133 18.72 -21.09 -12.34
C HIS A 133 17.45 -21.60 -11.63
N GLY A 134 16.50 -22.07 -12.45
CA GLY A 134 15.62 -23.22 -12.19
C GLY A 134 14.43 -22.98 -11.25
N GLU A 135 13.25 -23.49 -11.62
CA GLU A 135 12.16 -23.63 -10.65
C GLU A 135 12.61 -24.53 -9.48
N PRO A 136 12.41 -24.13 -8.22
CA PRO A 136 12.80 -24.94 -7.07
C PRO A 136 11.99 -26.25 -7.06
N ARG A 137 12.66 -27.38 -6.79
CA ARG A 137 11.97 -28.67 -6.69
C ARG A 137 11.15 -28.66 -5.40
N LYS A 138 10.00 -29.35 -5.38
CA LYS A 138 9.11 -29.41 -4.21
C LYS A 138 9.78 -29.90 -2.92
N ALA A 139 10.88 -30.65 -3.03
CA ALA A 139 11.69 -31.12 -1.90
C ALA A 139 12.55 -30.02 -1.24
N ASP A 140 12.76 -28.89 -1.91
CA ASP A 140 13.57 -27.77 -1.42
C ASP A 140 12.74 -26.73 -0.66
N LEU A 141 11.42 -26.93 -0.57
CA LEU A 141 10.49 -26.03 0.11
C LEU A 141 10.30 -26.46 1.57
N LEU A 142 10.12 -25.47 2.44
CA LEU A 142 9.63 -25.66 3.79
C LEU A 142 8.20 -26.25 3.77
N PRO A 143 7.73 -26.85 4.88
CA PRO A 143 6.39 -27.44 4.96
C PRO A 143 5.24 -26.47 4.63
N ASN A 144 5.46 -25.16 4.78
CA ASN A 144 4.51 -24.10 4.44
C ASN A 144 4.60 -23.64 2.97
N GLY A 145 5.40 -24.32 2.13
CA GLY A 145 5.54 -24.04 0.70
C GLY A 145 6.53 -22.92 0.36
N TRP A 146 7.22 -22.34 1.36
CA TRP A 146 8.20 -21.27 1.14
C TRP A 146 9.62 -21.82 0.97
N MET A 147 10.45 -21.11 0.22
CA MET A 147 11.90 -21.40 0.22
C MET A 147 12.51 -21.14 1.60
N PRO A 148 13.55 -21.89 2.02
CA PRO A 148 14.26 -21.65 3.28
C PRO A 148 14.78 -20.22 3.43
N CYS A 149 15.22 -19.58 2.34
CA CYS A 149 15.65 -18.18 2.34
C CYS A 149 14.52 -17.17 2.62
N HIS A 150 13.25 -17.60 2.55
CA HIS A 150 12.08 -16.81 2.87
C HIS A 150 11.46 -17.19 4.22
N GLN A 151 12.18 -17.95 5.06
CA GLN A 151 11.74 -18.24 6.42
C GLN A 151 11.67 -16.96 7.25
N ILE A 152 10.59 -16.81 8.03
CA ILE A 152 10.43 -15.68 8.94
C ILE A 152 11.00 -16.07 10.30
N SER A 153 11.89 -15.22 10.84
CA SER A 153 12.47 -15.45 12.16
C SER A 153 11.41 -15.33 13.25
N LEU A 154 11.62 -16.01 14.39
CA LEU A 154 10.78 -15.83 15.56
C LEU A 154 10.93 -14.41 16.17
N ASP A 155 12.06 -13.76 15.90
CA ASP A 155 12.35 -12.41 16.37
C ASP A 155 11.70 -11.33 15.49
N ASP A 156 11.27 -11.66 14.28
CA ASP A 156 10.65 -10.72 13.36
C ASP A 156 9.28 -10.27 13.90
N ALA A 157 9.07 -8.96 14.00
CA ALA A 157 7.80 -8.38 14.44
C ALA A 157 7.06 -7.70 13.28
N PRO A 158 5.71 -7.81 13.24
CA PRO A 158 4.90 -7.05 12.31
C PRO A 158 5.08 -5.55 12.56
N ARG A 159 5.15 -4.78 11.48
CA ARG A 159 5.29 -3.31 11.54
C ARG A 159 3.95 -2.60 11.40
N MET A 160 2.96 -3.27 10.83
CA MET A 160 1.64 -2.72 10.58
C MET A 160 0.71 -2.96 11.77
N ARG A 161 -0.42 -2.25 11.80
CA ARG A 161 -1.38 -2.36 12.90
C ARG A 161 -2.19 -3.64 12.74
N TRP A 162 -2.25 -4.47 13.77
CA TRP A 162 -3.07 -5.68 13.81
C TRP A 162 -4.13 -5.55 14.91
N THR A 163 -5.39 -5.83 14.58
CA THR A 163 -6.52 -5.70 15.51
C THR A 163 -7.26 -7.01 15.58
N ARG A 164 -7.57 -7.48 16.79
CA ARG A 164 -8.36 -8.68 17.00
C ARG A 164 -9.80 -8.47 16.52
N THR A 165 -10.34 -9.43 15.78
CA THR A 165 -11.68 -9.34 15.17
C THR A 165 -12.79 -9.67 16.18
N TRP A 166 -12.53 -10.62 17.09
CA TRP A 166 -13.51 -11.11 18.07
C TRP A 166 -12.90 -11.13 19.47
N ALA A 167 -13.71 -11.01 20.52
CA ALA A 167 -13.19 -11.05 21.89
C ALA A 167 -12.49 -12.40 22.19
N ASP A 168 -13.15 -13.49 21.78
CA ASP A 168 -12.81 -14.87 22.15
C ASP A 168 -12.31 -15.69 20.95
N GLY A 169 -11.38 -15.12 20.17
CA GLY A 169 -10.85 -15.81 19.01
C GLY A 169 -9.42 -15.42 18.65
N ASP A 170 -8.71 -16.40 18.09
CA ASP A 170 -7.41 -16.22 17.45
C ASP A 170 -7.62 -15.77 16.01
N ASP A 171 -8.07 -14.53 15.84
CA ASP A 171 -8.43 -13.94 14.57
C ASP A 171 -8.12 -12.44 14.59
N PHE A 172 -7.29 -12.00 13.64
CA PHE A 172 -6.79 -10.63 13.56
C PHE A 172 -6.84 -10.11 12.13
N ILE A 173 -7.16 -8.83 11.99
CA ILE A 173 -7.12 -8.09 10.74
C ILE A 173 -5.96 -7.10 10.80
N GLY A 174 -5.12 -7.12 9.76
CA GLY A 174 -4.01 -6.21 9.58
C GLY A 174 -4.42 -4.96 8.81
N PHE A 175 -3.81 -3.83 9.15
CA PHE A 175 -4.07 -2.54 8.52
C PHE A 175 -2.78 -1.75 8.21
N ASP A 176 -2.74 -1.19 7.00
CA ASP A 176 -1.82 -0.13 6.59
C ASP A 176 -2.62 1.19 6.54
N GLY A 177 -2.52 1.98 7.61
CA GLY A 177 -3.40 3.14 7.82
C GLY A 177 -4.88 2.73 7.86
N ALA A 178 -5.66 3.24 6.90
CA ALA A 178 -7.09 2.96 6.74
C ALA A 178 -7.37 1.71 5.88
N MET A 179 -6.34 1.11 5.27
CA MET A 179 -6.51 -0.03 4.39
C MET A 179 -6.32 -1.35 5.12
N THR A 180 -7.19 -2.30 4.86
CA THR A 180 -6.98 -3.69 5.26
C THR A 180 -5.93 -4.35 4.38
N ILE A 181 -4.91 -4.98 4.98
CA ILE A 181 -3.83 -5.69 4.24
C ILE A 181 -4.04 -7.20 4.21
N GLY A 182 -4.77 -7.73 5.19
CA GLY A 182 -5.02 -9.16 5.30
C GLY A 182 -5.59 -9.57 6.65
N ARG A 183 -5.75 -10.88 6.81
CA ARG A 183 -6.30 -11.52 8.01
C ARG A 183 -5.42 -12.69 8.39
N ILE A 184 -5.19 -12.88 9.68
CA ILE A 184 -4.54 -14.07 10.22
C ILE A 184 -5.48 -14.71 11.23
N PHE A 185 -5.55 -16.03 11.25
CA PHE A 185 -6.44 -16.73 12.15
C PHE A 185 -5.99 -18.16 12.41
N ARG A 186 -6.46 -18.72 13.52
CA ARG A 186 -6.29 -20.13 13.86
C ARG A 186 -7.67 -20.80 13.90
N ILE A 187 -7.76 -22.02 13.38
CA ILE A 187 -8.99 -22.83 13.47
C ILE A 187 -8.69 -23.96 14.45
N GLU A 188 -9.34 -23.93 15.62
CA GLU A 188 -9.16 -24.95 16.67
C GLU A 188 -9.69 -26.33 16.26
N ALA A 189 -10.65 -26.39 15.34
CA ALA A 189 -11.26 -27.63 14.85
C ALA A 189 -10.35 -28.44 13.89
N LEU A 190 -9.20 -27.91 13.48
CA LEU A 190 -8.24 -28.65 12.67
C LEU A 190 -7.33 -29.45 13.60
N GLU A 191 -7.30 -30.78 13.44
CA GLU A 191 -6.54 -31.75 14.26
C GLU A 191 -5.01 -31.52 14.28
N GLU A 192 -4.49 -30.56 13.50
CA GLU A 192 -3.11 -30.07 13.59
C GLU A 192 -3.04 -28.72 14.36
N PRO A 193 -2.79 -28.74 15.69
CA PRO A 193 -3.08 -27.63 16.60
C PRO A 193 -2.13 -26.41 16.56
N ALA A 194 -1.31 -26.23 15.52
CA ALA A 194 -0.17 -25.30 15.59
C ALA A 194 -0.01 -24.31 14.43
N LYS A 195 -0.98 -24.21 13.51
CA LYS A 195 -0.83 -23.38 12.30
C LYS A 195 -1.69 -22.13 12.35
N TRP A 196 -1.06 -20.98 12.16
CA TRP A 196 -1.69 -19.70 11.92
C TRP A 196 -1.89 -19.51 10.42
N LEU A 197 -3.14 -19.57 10.00
CA LEU A 197 -3.56 -19.32 8.63
C LEU A 197 -3.47 -17.82 8.36
N TRP A 198 -3.13 -17.47 7.12
CA TRP A 198 -3.11 -16.09 6.68
C TRP A 198 -3.69 -15.93 5.28
N LEU A 199 -4.33 -14.79 5.06
CA LEU A 199 -4.96 -14.36 3.81
C LEU A 199 -4.58 -12.91 3.54
N LEU A 200 -4.18 -12.61 2.31
CA LEU A 200 -4.08 -11.23 1.84
C LEU A 200 -5.47 -10.66 1.60
N ALA A 201 -5.68 -9.41 2.02
CA ALA A 201 -6.90 -8.69 1.67
C ALA A 201 -6.91 -8.42 0.18
N HIS A 202 -8.05 -8.70 -0.47
CA HIS A 202 -8.27 -8.70 -1.91
C HIS A 202 -7.32 -7.75 -2.67
N PRO A 203 -6.26 -8.27 -3.31
CA PRO A 203 -5.57 -7.48 -4.32
C PRO A 203 -6.61 -7.14 -5.40
N PRO A 204 -6.59 -5.93 -5.99
CA PRO A 204 -7.43 -5.61 -7.13
C PRO A 204 -7.39 -6.76 -8.14
N ALA A 205 -8.56 -7.21 -8.62
CA ALA A 205 -8.75 -8.39 -9.48
C ALA A 205 -7.93 -8.37 -10.81
N GLN A 206 -7.19 -7.28 -11.05
CA GLN A 206 -6.40 -7.00 -12.23
C GLN A 206 -4.90 -7.31 -12.05
N ILE A 207 -4.45 -7.66 -10.83
CA ILE A 207 -3.03 -7.97 -10.59
C ILE A 207 -2.85 -9.48 -10.60
N LYS A 208 -2.08 -9.97 -11.56
CA LYS A 208 -1.63 -11.36 -11.57
C LYS A 208 -0.64 -11.52 -10.43
N LEU A 209 -1.06 -12.21 -9.37
CA LEU A 209 -0.19 -12.45 -8.24
C LEU A 209 0.83 -13.54 -8.62
N GLU A 210 2.09 -13.15 -8.78
CA GLU A 210 3.21 -14.11 -8.77
C GLU A 210 3.52 -14.62 -7.36
N HIS A 211 2.76 -14.15 -6.36
CA HIS A 211 2.95 -14.47 -4.95
C HIS A 211 1.71 -15.15 -4.35
N PRO A 212 1.88 -16.06 -3.37
CA PRO A 212 0.75 -16.70 -2.73
C PRO A 212 -0.15 -15.67 -2.04
N SER A 213 -1.47 -15.77 -2.27
CA SER A 213 -2.48 -14.92 -1.64
C SER A 213 -2.94 -15.45 -0.27
N CYS A 214 -2.54 -16.68 0.06
CA CYS A 214 -2.86 -17.35 1.31
C CYS A 214 -1.77 -18.36 1.68
N GLY A 215 -1.75 -18.74 2.96
CA GLY A 215 -0.87 -19.81 3.44
C GLY A 215 -0.99 -20.00 4.94
N TRP A 216 0.06 -20.55 5.54
CA TRP A 216 0.14 -20.72 6.99
C TRP A 216 1.55 -20.48 7.53
N GLU A 217 1.64 -20.14 8.80
CA GLU A 217 2.88 -20.04 9.58
C GLU A 217 2.70 -20.67 10.96
N LEU A 218 3.78 -20.87 11.72
CA LEU A 218 3.73 -21.52 13.04
C LEU A 218 3.17 -20.60 14.14
N THR A 219 3.32 -19.29 13.99
CA THR A 219 2.89 -18.31 15.01
C THR A 219 2.10 -17.16 14.39
N ALA A 220 1.25 -16.51 15.19
CA ALA A 220 0.50 -15.32 14.77
C ALA A 220 1.44 -14.22 14.26
N ARG A 221 2.57 -14.05 14.95
CA ARG A 221 3.58 -13.05 14.61
C ARG A 221 4.20 -13.32 13.24
N GLN A 222 4.60 -14.56 12.98
CA GLN A 222 5.11 -14.94 11.66
C GLN A 222 4.04 -14.80 10.57
N ALA A 223 2.80 -15.21 10.84
CA ALA A 223 1.69 -15.04 9.89
C ALA A 223 1.47 -13.55 9.55
N ALA A 224 1.51 -12.67 10.55
CA ALA A 224 1.39 -11.22 10.36
C ALA A 224 2.54 -10.66 9.50
N VAL A 225 3.79 -11.02 9.82
CA VAL A 225 4.98 -10.62 9.04
C VAL A 225 4.89 -11.14 7.61
N ARG A 226 4.35 -12.37 7.41
CA ARG A 226 4.16 -12.95 6.08
C ARG A 226 3.17 -12.16 5.25
N VAL A 227 2.02 -11.81 5.83
CA VAL A 227 1.02 -10.96 5.15
C VAL A 227 1.65 -9.64 4.76
N GLU A 228 2.39 -8.98 5.67
CA GLU A 228 3.09 -7.73 5.35
C GLU A 228 4.14 -7.90 4.25
N TYR A 229 4.89 -9.01 4.24
CA TYR A 229 5.86 -9.31 3.19
C TYR A 229 5.19 -9.48 1.82
N CYS A 230 4.17 -10.33 1.73
CA CYS A 230 3.45 -10.56 0.48
C CYS A 230 2.73 -9.30 0.02
N TYR A 231 2.14 -8.53 0.95
CA TYR A 231 1.54 -7.24 0.68
C TYR A 231 2.53 -6.26 0.07
N ARG A 232 3.72 -6.09 0.67
CA ARG A 232 4.78 -5.23 0.12
C ARG A 232 5.23 -5.68 -1.27
N LYS A 233 5.37 -6.99 -1.49
CA LYS A 233 5.73 -7.53 -2.80
C LYS A 233 4.67 -7.21 -3.87
N ILE A 234 3.39 -7.34 -3.53
CA ILE A 234 2.29 -6.93 -4.42
C ILE A 234 2.36 -5.44 -4.72
N LEU A 235 2.63 -4.59 -3.74
CA LEU A 235 2.82 -3.16 -3.98
C LEU A 235 3.97 -2.90 -4.97
N LEU A 236 5.08 -3.61 -4.83
CA LEU A 236 6.22 -3.52 -5.76
C LEU A 236 5.89 -4.06 -7.17
N SER A 237 5.06 -5.09 -7.29
CA SER A 237 4.60 -5.59 -8.60
C SER A 237 3.63 -4.62 -9.27
N ILE A 238 2.69 -4.04 -8.51
CA ILE A 238 1.82 -2.96 -9.00
C ILE A 238 2.66 -1.78 -9.49
N HIS A 239 3.72 -1.44 -8.75
CA HIS A 239 4.67 -0.40 -9.14
C HIS A 239 5.30 -0.68 -10.52
N ALA A 240 5.79 -1.90 -10.75
CA ALA A 240 6.37 -2.28 -12.04
C ALA A 240 5.36 -2.22 -13.20
N ASP A 241 4.15 -2.76 -13.01
CA ASP A 241 3.10 -2.80 -14.04
C ASP A 241 2.52 -1.42 -14.35
N THR A 242 2.32 -0.58 -13.32
CA THR A 242 1.84 0.79 -13.49
C THR A 242 2.88 1.64 -14.22
N HIS A 243 4.17 1.47 -13.90
CA HIS A 243 5.25 2.16 -14.59
C HIS A 243 5.31 1.77 -16.08
N ASP A 244 5.17 0.47 -16.41
CA ASP A 244 5.15 0.01 -17.80
C ASP A 244 3.94 0.56 -18.57
N THR A 245 2.76 0.60 -17.92
CA THR A 245 1.53 1.15 -18.49
C THR A 245 1.62 2.66 -18.74
N MET A 246 2.13 3.42 -17.76
CA MET A 246 2.30 4.88 -17.87
C MET A 246 3.36 5.28 -18.88
N ARG A 247 4.43 4.48 -19.04
CA ARG A 247 5.47 4.70 -20.05
C ARG A 247 4.95 4.45 -21.47
N LYS A 248 4.16 3.39 -21.66
CA LYS A 248 3.52 3.07 -22.95
C LYS A 248 2.47 4.11 -23.35
N GLY A 249 1.79 4.73 -22.37
CA GLY A 249 0.81 5.80 -22.60
C GLY A 249 1.41 7.15 -23.04
N ARG A 250 2.70 7.41 -22.81
CA ARG A 250 3.40 8.65 -23.23
C ARG A 250 4.01 8.59 -24.63
N GLN A 251 3.89 7.46 -25.34
CA GLN A 251 4.46 7.27 -26.68
C GLN A 251 3.46 7.51 -27.83
N TRP A 252 2.35 8.20 -27.57
CA TRP A 252 1.35 8.58 -28.57
C TRP A 252 1.09 10.07 -28.54
#